data_AF-A0A2Z7CP92-F1
#
_entry.id   AF-A0A2Z7CP92-F1
#
_cell.length_a   1.000
_cell.length_b   1.000
_cell.length_c   1.000
_cell.angle_alpha   90.00
_cell.angle_beta   90.00
_cell.angle_gamma   90.00
#
_symmetry.space_group_name_H-M   'P 1'
#
loop_
_entity.id
_entity.type
_entity.pdbx_description
1 polymer ?
#
loop_
_entity_poly.entity_id
_entity_poly.type
_entity_poly.pdbx_seq_one_letter_code
_entity_poly.pdbx_strand_id
1 'polypeptide(L)'
;MSWGGEVVKRLTRTHRAVNDTHRSFDEAMAQHSELVAGHEELEALRAQEQRAAEAHKKDLEAQLAAEKAAREVGQLKSEAIHAWDLSNEEFLQSYEFDTLCAKKDLRYFKDGFSGCLAQFRANGYSEEEHPASFLDTKKAFYGDARRRRRGGRGGTGQRRCYSPELPPPR
;
A
#
# COMPACT_ATOMS: atom_id res chain seq x y z
N MET A 1 -86.14 -29.65 -64.22
CA MET A 1 -85.87 -29.35 -62.79
C MET A 1 -84.37 -29.33 -62.45
N SER A 2 -83.51 -28.71 -63.27
CA SER A 2 -82.03 -28.77 -63.07
C SER A 2 -81.43 -27.60 -62.27
N TRP A 3 -82.17 -26.52 -62.03
CA TRP A 3 -81.65 -25.31 -61.37
C TRP A 3 -81.41 -25.45 -59.85
N GLY A 4 -82.23 -26.22 -59.14
CA GLY A 4 -82.13 -26.34 -57.67
C GLY A 4 -80.86 -27.04 -57.19
N GLY A 5 -80.41 -28.08 -57.88
CA GLY A 5 -79.21 -28.84 -57.49
C GLY A 5 -77.90 -28.06 -57.64
N GLU A 6 -77.80 -27.17 -58.62
CA GLU A 6 -76.61 -26.35 -58.86
C GLU A 6 -76.43 -25.26 -57.78
N VAL A 7 -77.53 -24.62 -57.37
CA VAL A 7 -77.52 -23.64 -56.27
C VAL A 7 -77.06 -24.28 -54.96
N VAL A 8 -77.54 -25.50 -54.65
CA VAL A 8 -77.13 -26.25 -53.46
C VAL A 8 -75.64 -26.61 -53.50
N LYS A 9 -75.11 -27.00 -54.66
CA LYS A 9 -73.67 -27.29 -54.83
C LYS A 9 -72.80 -26.05 -54.59
N ARG A 10 -73.18 -24.90 -55.16
CA ARG A 10 -72.45 -23.63 -54.97
C ARG A 10 -72.46 -23.20 -53.51
N LEU A 11 -73.62 -23.26 -52.86
CA LEU A 11 -73.78 -22.93 -51.45
C LEU A 11 -72.97 -23.87 -50.54
N THR A 12 -72.98 -25.17 -50.81
CA THR A 12 -72.18 -26.14 -50.04
C THR A 12 -70.69 -25.88 -50.22
N ARG A 13 -70.25 -25.53 -51.43
CA ARG A 13 -68.85 -25.20 -51.72
C ARG A 13 -68.40 -23.92 -51.02
N THR A 14 -69.22 -22.86 -51.06
CA THR A 14 -68.89 -21.60 -50.37
C THR A 14 -68.87 -21.80 -48.85
N HIS A 15 -69.81 -22.56 -48.30
CA HIS A 15 -69.85 -22.85 -46.87
C HIS A 15 -68.61 -23.63 -46.40
N ARG A 16 -68.18 -24.65 -47.16
CA ARG A 16 -66.92 -25.36 -46.87
C ARG A 16 -65.71 -24.43 -46.92
N ALA A 17 -65.60 -23.60 -47.96
CA ALA A 17 -64.49 -22.66 -48.09
C ALA A 17 -64.44 -21.67 -46.92
N VAL A 18 -65.59 -21.16 -46.46
CA VAL A 18 -65.65 -20.28 -45.27
C VAL A 18 -65.18 -21.01 -44.01
N ASN A 19 -65.61 -22.25 -43.79
CA ASN A 19 -65.18 -23.03 -42.62
C ASN A 19 -63.68 -23.36 -42.65
N ASP A 20 -63.13 -23.66 -43.83
CA ASP A 20 -61.69 -23.89 -44.00
C ASP A 20 -60.90 -22.61 -43.71
N THR A 21 -61.39 -21.44 -44.16
CA THR A 21 -60.76 -20.16 -43.83
C THR A 21 -60.83 -19.84 -42.33
N HIS A 22 -61.96 -20.11 -41.68
CA HIS A 22 -62.10 -19.90 -40.23
C HIS A 22 -61.11 -20.77 -39.45
N ARG A 23 -61.00 -22.05 -39.81
CA ARG A 23 -60.02 -22.95 -39.19
C ARG A 23 -58.59 -22.44 -39.37
N SER A 24 -58.20 -22.03 -40.58
CA SER A 24 -56.86 -21.49 -40.82
C SER A 24 -56.59 -20.20 -40.03
N PHE A 25 -57.62 -19.38 -39.82
CA PHE A 25 -57.50 -18.17 -39.01
C PHE A 25 -57.30 -18.52 -37.53
N ASP A 26 -58.08 -19.46 -36.98
CA ASP A 26 -57.94 -19.92 -35.60
C ASP A 26 -56.55 -20.51 -35.35
N GLU A 27 -56.03 -21.33 -36.29
CA GLU A 27 -54.68 -21.88 -36.25
C GLU A 27 -53.61 -20.78 -36.26
N ALA A 28 -53.75 -19.77 -37.14
CA ALA A 28 -52.84 -18.64 -37.20
C ALA A 28 -52.87 -17.79 -35.91
N MET A 29 -54.05 -17.61 -35.31
CA MET A 29 -54.19 -16.90 -34.03
C MET A 29 -53.56 -17.68 -32.88
N ALA A 30 -53.69 -19.01 -32.85
CA ALA A 30 -53.01 -19.85 -31.87
C ALA A 30 -51.48 -19.71 -31.99
N GLN A 31 -50.93 -19.80 -33.20
CA GLN A 31 -49.49 -19.58 -33.43
C GLN A 31 -49.04 -18.17 -33.04
N HIS A 32 -49.85 -17.14 -33.33
CA HIS A 32 -49.56 -15.78 -32.92
C HIS A 32 -49.50 -15.66 -31.39
N SER A 33 -50.43 -16.30 -30.67
CA SER A 33 -50.43 -16.29 -29.21
C SER A 33 -49.18 -16.95 -28.62
N GLU A 34 -48.71 -18.05 -29.21
CA GLU A 34 -47.47 -18.71 -28.80
C GLU A 34 -46.24 -17.84 -29.06
N LEU A 35 -46.18 -17.17 -30.21
CA LEU A 35 -45.09 -16.24 -30.54
C LEU A 35 -45.05 -15.03 -29.60
N VAL A 36 -46.22 -14.48 -29.24
CA VAL A 36 -46.32 -13.37 -28.29
C VAL A 36 -45.85 -13.81 -26.90
N ALA A 37 -46.29 -14.98 -26.42
CA ALA A 37 -45.84 -15.52 -25.14
C ALA A 37 -44.30 -15.72 -25.12
N GLY A 38 -43.73 -16.30 -26.19
CA GLY A 38 -42.28 -16.45 -26.30
C GLY A 38 -41.52 -15.12 -26.36
N HIS A 39 -42.10 -14.07 -26.94
CA HIS A 39 -41.51 -12.74 -26.95
C HIS A 39 -41.48 -12.12 -25.55
N GLU A 40 -42.58 -12.22 -24.81
CA GLU A 40 -42.66 -11.73 -23.43
C GLU A 40 -41.64 -12.43 -22.51
N GLU A 41 -41.46 -13.75 -22.68
CA GLU A 41 -40.42 -14.49 -21.96
C GLU A 41 -39.01 -14.00 -22.28
N LEU A 42 -38.69 -13.78 -23.56
CA LEU A 42 -37.39 -13.26 -23.99
C LEU A 42 -37.14 -11.83 -23.48
N GLU A 43 -38.16 -10.99 -23.43
CA GLU A 43 -38.06 -9.66 -22.84
C GLU A 43 -37.79 -9.71 -21.34
N ALA A 44 -38.46 -10.62 -20.62
CA ALA A 44 -38.20 -10.83 -19.20
C ALA A 44 -36.76 -11.29 -18.94
N LEU A 45 -36.26 -12.23 -19.75
CA LEU A 45 -34.86 -12.70 -19.67
C LEU A 45 -33.87 -11.57 -19.98
N ARG A 46 -34.12 -10.77 -21.02
CA ARG A 46 -33.27 -9.62 -21.37
C ARG A 46 -33.24 -8.60 -20.23
N ALA A 47 -34.39 -8.31 -19.61
CA ALA A 47 -34.45 -7.40 -18.47
C ALA A 47 -33.68 -7.94 -17.26
N GLN A 48 -33.74 -9.26 -17.02
CA GLN A 48 -32.95 -9.89 -15.96
C GLN A 48 -31.45 -9.82 -16.24
N GLU A 49 -31.02 -10.15 -17.47
CA GLU A 49 -29.63 -10.09 -17.88
C GLU A 49 -29.08 -8.66 -17.75
N GLN A 50 -29.84 -7.65 -18.18
CA GLN A 50 -29.44 -6.26 -18.05
C GLN A 50 -29.25 -5.84 -16.59
N ARG A 51 -30.17 -6.23 -15.69
CA ARG A 51 -30.01 -5.97 -14.25
C ARG A 51 -28.77 -6.65 -13.67
N ALA A 52 -28.51 -7.90 -14.09
CA ALA A 52 -27.34 -8.65 -13.64
C ALA A 52 -26.04 -7.99 -14.14
N ALA A 53 -25.99 -7.57 -15.41
CA ALA A 53 -24.86 -6.86 -16.00
C ALA A 53 -24.60 -5.51 -15.31
N GLU A 54 -25.67 -4.75 -15.01
CA GLU A 54 -25.56 -3.49 -14.27
C GLU A 54 -25.06 -3.71 -12.84
N ALA A 55 -25.52 -4.75 -12.15
CA ALA A 55 -25.01 -5.11 -10.83
C ALA A 55 -23.52 -5.47 -10.90
N HIS A 56 -23.13 -6.31 -11.85
CA HIS A 56 -21.74 -6.71 -12.04
C HIS A 56 -20.82 -5.52 -12.36
N LYS A 57 -21.31 -4.57 -13.16
CA LYS A 57 -20.59 -3.33 -13.47
C LYS A 57 -20.38 -2.50 -12.21
N LYS A 58 -21.44 -2.31 -11.40
CA LYS A 58 -21.34 -1.56 -10.13
C LYS A 58 -20.35 -2.20 -9.17
N ASP A 59 -20.34 -3.53 -9.09
CA ASP A 59 -19.39 -4.27 -8.25
C ASP A 59 -17.94 -4.08 -8.71
N LEU A 60 -17.68 -4.15 -10.03
CA LEU A 60 -16.35 -3.88 -10.59
C LEU A 60 -15.90 -2.44 -10.37
N GLU A 61 -16.81 -1.47 -10.53
CA GLU A 61 -16.52 -0.06 -10.24
C GLU A 61 -16.17 0.15 -8.76
N ALA A 62 -16.89 -0.50 -7.84
CA ALA A 62 -16.60 -0.46 -6.41
C ALA A 62 -15.24 -1.12 -6.07
N GLN A 63 -14.92 -2.27 -6.67
CA GLN A 63 -13.63 -2.93 -6.48
C GLN A 63 -12.47 -2.06 -6.98
N LEU A 64 -12.62 -1.45 -8.15
CA LEU A 64 -11.61 -0.57 -8.72
C LEU A 64 -11.42 0.71 -7.89
N ALA A 65 -12.50 1.27 -7.33
CA ALA A 65 -12.40 2.38 -6.39
C ALA A 65 -11.66 2.00 -5.10
N ALA A 66 -11.97 0.81 -4.54
CA ALA A 66 -11.31 0.30 -3.34
C ALA A 66 -9.82 0.01 -3.59
N GLU A 67 -9.46 -0.56 -4.75
CA GLU A 67 -8.06 -0.82 -5.13
C GLU A 67 -7.27 0.48 -5.28
N LYS A 68 -7.84 1.49 -5.94
CA LYS A 68 -7.21 2.82 -6.08
C LYS A 68 -6.96 3.46 -4.72
N ALA A 69 -7.97 3.46 -3.84
CA ALA A 69 -7.83 4.00 -2.50
C ALA A 69 -6.75 3.24 -1.70
N ALA A 70 -6.71 1.91 -1.77
CA ALA A 70 -5.70 1.10 -1.12
C ALA A 70 -4.28 1.40 -1.65
N ARG A 71 -4.15 1.59 -2.97
CA ARG A 71 -2.89 1.95 -3.61
C ARG A 71 -2.39 3.34 -3.18
N GLU A 72 -3.26 4.34 -3.15
CA GLU A 72 -2.93 5.69 -2.68
C GLU A 72 -2.48 5.68 -1.21
N VAL A 73 -3.20 4.96 -0.34
CA VAL A 73 -2.79 4.76 1.05
C VAL A 73 -1.43 4.06 1.14
N GLY A 74 -1.17 3.06 0.30
CA GLY A 74 0.13 2.38 0.23
C GLY A 74 1.27 3.33 -0.17
N GLN A 75 1.04 4.17 -1.18
CA GLN A 75 2.00 5.18 -1.64
C GLN A 75 2.31 6.20 -0.55
N LEU A 76 1.28 6.81 0.05
CA LEU A 76 1.46 7.77 1.15
C LEU A 76 2.21 7.17 2.34
N LYS A 77 1.94 5.90 2.69
CA LYS A 77 2.69 5.21 3.74
C LYS A 77 4.16 5.05 3.38
N SER A 78 4.47 4.63 2.16
CA SER A 78 5.86 4.48 1.72
C SER A 78 6.59 5.83 1.67
N GLU A 79 5.93 6.89 1.22
CA GLU A 79 6.49 8.25 1.21
C GLU A 79 6.73 8.77 2.63
N ALA A 80 5.80 8.53 3.55
CA ALA A 80 5.95 8.91 4.95
C ALA A 80 7.11 8.19 5.64
N ILE A 81 7.28 6.88 5.39
CA ILE A 81 8.42 6.10 5.90
C ILE A 81 9.73 6.67 5.32
N HIS A 82 9.79 6.88 4.00
CA HIS A 82 10.98 7.42 3.36
C HIS A 82 11.35 8.82 3.87
N ALA A 83 10.37 9.71 4.06
CA ALA A 83 10.60 11.04 4.61
C ALA A 83 11.07 11.01 6.06
N TRP A 84 10.53 10.09 6.86
CA TRP A 84 10.96 9.87 8.24
C TRP A 84 12.40 9.37 8.30
N ASP A 85 12.75 8.37 7.48
CA ASP A 85 14.11 7.82 7.41
C ASP A 85 15.12 8.90 6.99
N LEU A 86 14.80 9.67 5.94
CA LEU A 86 15.64 10.76 5.48
C LEU A 86 15.84 11.83 6.56
N SER A 87 14.78 12.23 7.25
CA SER A 87 14.86 13.22 8.33
C SER A 87 15.72 12.72 9.51
N ASN A 88 15.61 11.44 9.87
CA ASN A 88 16.45 10.86 10.91
C ASN A 88 17.92 10.78 10.48
N GLU A 89 18.20 10.40 9.23
CA GLU A 89 19.56 10.39 8.70
C GLU A 89 20.16 11.79 8.70
N GLU A 90 19.42 12.81 8.26
CA GLU A 90 19.85 14.21 8.31
C GLU A 90 20.10 14.68 9.75
N PHE A 91 19.23 14.33 10.69
CA PHE A 91 19.41 14.65 12.10
C PHE A 91 20.65 13.98 12.69
N LEU A 92 20.87 12.70 12.42
CA LEU A 92 22.05 11.95 12.89
C LEU A 92 23.35 12.46 12.27
N GLN A 93 23.30 13.03 11.07
CA GLN A 93 24.43 13.68 10.41
C GLN A 93 24.62 15.15 10.82
N SER A 94 23.71 15.71 11.61
CA SER A 94 23.77 17.11 12.01
C SER A 94 24.85 17.37 13.06
N TYR A 95 25.47 18.55 12.98
CA TYR A 95 26.44 19.00 13.99
C TYR A 95 25.81 19.19 15.38
N GLU A 96 24.48 19.39 15.45
CA GLU A 96 23.74 19.52 16.71
C GLU A 96 23.73 18.20 17.45
N PHE A 97 23.44 17.10 16.74
CA PHE A 97 23.54 15.75 17.29
C PHE A 97 24.97 15.45 17.77
N ASP A 98 26.00 15.71 16.96
CA ASP A 98 27.40 15.53 17.35
C ASP A 98 27.75 16.34 18.61
N THR A 99 27.27 17.58 18.69
CA THR A 99 27.50 18.45 19.85
C THR A 99 26.83 17.91 21.11
N LEU A 100 25.61 17.37 20.99
CA LEU A 100 24.91 16.73 22.10
C LEU A 100 25.64 15.46 22.56
N CYS A 101 26.11 14.63 21.62
CA CYS A 101 26.93 13.44 21.91
C CYS A 101 28.22 13.83 22.63
N ALA A 102 29.00 14.78 22.10
CA ALA A 102 30.23 15.24 22.73
C ALA A 102 30.02 15.82 24.13
N LYS A 103 28.92 16.57 24.34
CA LYS A 103 28.54 17.08 25.68
C LYS A 103 28.23 15.94 26.65
N LYS A 104 27.54 14.89 26.18
CA LYS A 104 27.18 13.71 26.98
C LYS A 104 28.42 12.88 27.32
N ASP A 105 29.28 12.61 26.34
CA ASP A 105 30.54 11.88 26.53
C ASP A 105 31.47 12.59 27.51
N LEU A 106 31.58 13.92 27.43
CA LEU A 106 32.38 14.70 28.38
C LEU A 106 31.87 14.58 29.82
N ARG A 107 30.55 14.51 30.02
CA ARG A 107 29.97 14.28 31.36
C ARG A 107 30.34 12.91 31.89
N TYR A 108 30.12 11.85 31.10
CA TYR A 108 30.51 10.49 31.50
C TYR A 108 32.00 10.37 31.77
N PHE A 109 32.85 10.98 30.93
CA PHE A 109 34.29 10.99 31.14
C PHE A 109 34.66 11.65 32.46
N LYS A 110 34.09 12.82 32.78
CA LYS A 110 34.34 13.52 34.05
C LYS A 110 33.88 12.70 35.25
N ASP A 111 32.67 12.15 35.18
CA ASP A 111 32.09 11.38 36.28
C ASP A 111 32.90 10.10 36.52
N GLY A 112 33.22 9.33 35.47
CA GLY A 112 34.05 8.13 35.56
C GLY A 112 35.50 8.42 35.99
N PHE A 113 36.11 9.49 35.47
CA PHE A 113 37.45 9.92 35.85
C PHE A 113 37.53 10.28 37.34
N SER A 114 36.52 11.01 37.83
CA SER A 114 36.46 11.38 39.24
C SER A 114 36.36 10.16 40.16
N GLY A 115 35.58 9.14 39.76
CA GLY A 115 35.49 7.87 40.49
C GLY A 115 36.82 7.11 40.50
N CYS A 116 37.50 7.03 39.36
CA CYS A 116 38.81 6.38 39.25
C CYS A 116 39.88 7.10 40.10
N LEU A 117 39.93 8.43 40.04
CA LEU A 117 40.84 9.24 40.85
C LEU A 117 40.59 9.04 42.36
N ALA A 118 39.33 8.93 42.78
CA ALA A 118 38.98 8.66 44.17
C ALA A 118 39.52 7.30 44.65
N GLN A 119 39.48 6.27 43.80
CA GLN A 119 40.06 4.96 44.11
C GLN A 119 41.58 5.01 44.26
N PHE A 120 42.28 5.70 43.35
CA PHE A 120 43.74 5.88 43.48
C PHE A 120 44.10 6.58 44.79
N ARG A 121 43.39 7.65 45.14
CA ARG A 121 43.59 8.38 46.40
C ARG A 121 43.32 7.50 47.62
N ALA A 122 42.30 6.62 47.57
CA ALA A 122 42.03 5.66 48.63
C ALA A 122 43.16 4.62 48.79
N ASN A 123 43.94 4.35 47.73
CA ASN A 123 45.09 3.45 47.73
C ASN A 123 46.43 4.15 48.04
N GLY A 124 46.41 5.42 48.48
CA GLY A 124 47.61 6.16 48.90
C GLY A 124 48.30 6.98 47.80
N TYR A 125 47.70 7.13 46.62
CA TYR A 125 48.23 7.99 45.56
C TYR A 125 48.16 9.48 45.92
N SER A 126 49.27 10.20 45.77
CA SER A 126 49.37 11.66 45.94
C SER A 126 49.83 12.34 44.64
N GLU A 127 49.33 13.54 44.34
CA GLU A 127 49.62 14.25 43.08
C GLU A 127 51.08 14.75 43.00
N GLU A 128 51.75 14.89 44.15
CA GLU A 128 53.13 15.35 44.26
C GLU A 128 54.17 14.38 43.63
N GLU A 129 53.81 13.11 43.40
CA GLU A 129 54.73 12.08 42.88
C GLU A 129 55.01 12.14 41.37
N HIS A 130 54.37 13.04 40.60
CA HIS A 130 54.59 13.14 39.14
C HIS A 130 54.91 14.56 38.62
N PRO A 131 56.02 14.77 37.88
CA PRO A 131 56.51 16.09 37.45
C PRO A 131 55.75 16.70 36.24
N ALA A 132 54.65 16.09 35.80
CA ALA A 132 53.72 16.69 34.85
C ALA A 132 52.32 16.50 35.39
N SER A 133 51.55 17.58 35.54
CA SER A 133 50.16 17.51 36.00
C SER A 133 49.31 16.80 34.93
N PHE A 134 49.27 15.47 35.00
CA PHE A 134 48.42 14.59 34.20
C PHE A 134 46.92 14.99 34.28
N LEU A 135 46.58 15.78 35.30
CA LEU A 135 45.27 16.31 35.60
C LEU A 135 44.96 17.67 34.94
N ASP A 136 45.89 18.29 34.21
CA ASP A 136 45.62 19.51 33.45
C ASP A 136 44.80 19.18 32.18
N THR A 137 43.57 18.74 32.41
CA THR A 137 42.60 18.38 31.37
C THR A 137 42.36 19.57 30.45
N LYS A 138 42.47 20.81 30.96
CA LYS A 138 42.35 22.03 30.14
C LYS A 138 43.46 22.10 29.07
N LYS A 139 44.73 21.83 29.39
CA LYS A 139 45.80 21.76 28.37
C LYS A 139 45.56 20.66 27.33
N ALA A 140 45.12 19.48 27.75
CA ALA A 140 44.85 18.36 26.84
C ALA A 140 43.73 18.69 25.84
N PHE A 141 42.65 19.35 26.29
CA PHE A 141 41.53 19.73 25.42
C PHE A 141 41.87 20.86 24.41
N TYR A 142 42.64 21.87 24.81
CA TYR A 142 43.00 22.99 23.91
C TYR A 142 44.22 22.71 23.01
N GLY A 143 45.10 21.78 23.40
CA GLY A 143 46.28 21.40 22.62
C GLY A 143 45.94 20.66 21.32
N ASP A 144 44.92 19.80 21.34
CA ASP A 144 44.54 18.95 20.20
C ASP A 144 43.63 19.65 19.17
N ALA A 145 42.87 20.67 19.58
CA ALA A 145 42.01 21.44 18.68
C ALA A 145 42.78 22.16 17.55
N ARG A 146 44.08 22.44 17.73
CA ARG A 146 44.95 23.03 16.68
C ARG A 146 45.39 22.03 15.61
N ARG A 147 45.37 20.71 15.86
CA ARG A 147 45.76 19.69 14.85
C ARG A 147 44.63 19.37 13.86
N ARG A 148 43.36 19.46 14.26
CA ARG A 148 42.22 19.16 13.36
C ARG A 148 41.94 20.21 12.28
N ARG A 149 42.49 21.43 12.37
CA ARG A 149 42.35 22.49 11.33
C ARG A 149 43.36 22.39 10.16
N ARG A 150 44.36 21.49 10.23
CA ARG A 150 45.33 21.21 9.14
C ARG A 150 45.17 19.77 8.66
N GLY A 151 44.05 19.46 8.02
CA GLY A 151 43.77 18.11 7.51
C GLY A 151 42.63 18.13 6.52
N GLY A 152 42.80 18.86 5.42
CA GLY A 152 41.86 18.87 4.32
C GLY A 152 41.92 17.57 3.51
N ARG A 153 40.72 17.07 3.17
CA ARG A 153 40.34 16.33 1.96
C ARG A 153 41.29 15.24 1.43
N GLY A 154 40.85 13.99 1.57
CA GLY A 154 41.29 12.88 0.71
C GLY A 154 41.09 11.54 1.38
N GLY A 155 40.07 10.78 0.96
CA GLY A 155 39.92 9.39 1.39
C GLY A 155 38.48 8.89 1.35
N THR A 156 38.11 8.28 0.22
CA THR A 156 36.98 7.35 0.12
C THR A 156 37.26 6.14 1.00
N GLY A 157 36.83 6.18 2.26
CA GLY A 157 36.94 5.07 3.21
C GLY A 157 35.56 4.51 3.51
N GLN A 158 35.28 3.31 3.00
CA GLN A 158 34.16 2.48 3.44
C GLN A 158 34.05 2.50 4.97
N ARG A 159 32.90 2.96 5.48
CA ARG A 159 32.53 2.75 6.89
C ARG A 159 32.32 1.24 7.07
N ARG A 160 33.34 0.53 7.55
CA ARG A 160 33.14 -0.79 8.14
C ARG A 160 32.39 -0.58 9.45
N CYS A 161 31.13 -0.98 9.48
CA CYS A 161 30.41 -1.22 10.72
C CYS A 161 31.20 -2.27 11.50
N TYR A 162 31.67 -1.92 12.70
CA TYR A 162 32.20 -2.90 13.63
C TYR A 162 31.02 -3.69 14.20
N SER A 163 30.85 -4.93 13.76
CA SER A 163 30.09 -5.94 14.51
C SER A 163 30.90 -6.35 15.74
N PRO A 164 30.34 -6.36 16.96
CA PRO A 164 31.02 -6.94 18.12
C PRO A 164 31.02 -8.47 17.98
N GLU A 165 32.20 -9.06 17.78
CA GLU A 165 32.35 -10.52 17.86
C GLU A 165 32.13 -10.99 19.31
N LEU A 166 31.28 -12.00 19.46
CA LEU A 166 31.03 -12.71 20.71
C LEU A 166 32.29 -13.49 21.15
N PRO A 167 32.62 -13.54 22.45
CA PRO A 167 33.73 -14.34 22.93
C PRO A 167 33.41 -15.85 22.87
N PRO A 168 34.41 -16.72 22.66
CA PRO A 168 34.19 -18.16 22.56
C PRO A 168 33.82 -18.78 23.92
N PRO A 169 33.03 -19.87 23.92
CA PRO A 169 32.64 -20.55 25.16
C PRO A 169 33.81 -21.30 25.79
N ARG A 170 33.76 -21.41 27.12
CA ARG A 170 34.72 -22.16 27.94
C ARG A 170 34.55 -23.67 27.80
#